data_AF-A0A812MMH2-F1
#
_entry.id   AF-A0A812MMH2-F1
#
_cell.length_a   1.000
_cell.length_b   1.000
_cell.length_c   1.000
_cell.angle_alpha   90.00
_cell.angle_beta   90.00
_cell.angle_gamma   90.00
#
_symmetry.space_group_name_H-M   'P 1'
#
loop_
_entity.id
_entity.type
_entity.pdbx_description
1 polymer ?
#
loop_
_entity_poly.entity_id
_entity_poly.type
_entity_poly.pdbx_seq_one_letter_code
_entity_poly.pdbx_strand_id
1 'polypeptide(L)'
;MLYAMESLVPHVGNIDRMQEECDVLALTLARYDKVTLSEFKSVMFASLRSLLPSRWNMEHENAWTWFWECVEKKVEANRQFPSQYHRCLRSFLSRLDEDTLAVFKLEVFETFFANSEQSQLFLRAANKRLQYIMGRILTIMADIYTKTHDAVIAISALGLLHAAGLQRNPLVLSRE
;
A
#
# COMPACT_ATOMS: atom_id res chain seq x y z
N MET A 1 13.62 7.20 -0.99
CA MET A 1 13.27 8.33 -0.11
C MET A 1 12.87 9.56 -0.90
N LEU A 2 13.71 10.10 -1.81
CA LEU A 2 13.32 11.26 -2.63
C LEU A 2 12.04 11.03 -3.47
N TYR A 3 11.90 9.87 -4.11
CA TYR A 3 10.67 9.53 -4.84
C TYR A 3 9.41 9.55 -3.94
N ALA A 4 9.53 9.16 -2.67
CA ALA A 4 8.40 9.21 -1.74
C ALA A 4 8.00 10.65 -1.39
N MET A 5 8.89 11.64 -1.55
CA MET A 5 8.55 13.05 -1.30
C MET A 5 7.55 13.60 -2.29
N GLU A 6 7.55 13.10 -3.53
CA GLU A 6 6.57 13.48 -4.56
C GLU A 6 5.14 13.13 -4.12
N SER A 7 4.98 12.08 -3.33
CA SER A 7 3.69 11.70 -2.75
C SER A 7 3.45 12.29 -1.36
N LEU A 8 4.46 12.37 -0.50
CA LEU A 8 4.30 12.81 0.89
C LEU A 8 3.98 14.30 1.01
N VAL A 9 4.68 15.15 0.25
CA VAL A 9 4.56 16.62 0.39
C VAL A 9 3.17 17.11 -0.03
N PRO A 10 2.59 16.71 -1.18
CA PRO A 10 1.25 17.17 -1.57
C PRO A 10 0.14 16.74 -0.61
N HIS A 11 0.34 15.63 0.11
CA HIS A 11 -0.69 15.04 0.98
C HIS A 11 -0.48 15.34 2.47
N VAL A 12 0.45 16.23 2.83
CA VAL A 12 0.74 16.56 4.23
C VAL A 12 -0.49 17.08 5.01
N GLY A 13 -1.45 17.71 4.32
CA GLY A 13 -2.71 18.17 4.91
C GLY A 13 -3.78 17.08 5.07
N ASN A 14 -3.57 15.88 4.51
CA ASN A 14 -4.47 14.74 4.63
C ASN A 14 -3.78 13.64 5.44
N ILE A 15 -4.12 13.54 6.72
CA ILE A 15 -3.45 12.65 7.67
C ILE A 15 -3.55 11.18 7.25
N ASP A 16 -4.72 10.77 6.75
CA ASP A 16 -4.95 9.39 6.32
C ASP A 16 -4.08 9.05 5.11
N ARG A 17 -4.08 9.94 4.10
CA ARG A 17 -3.25 9.74 2.92
C ARG A 17 -1.75 9.79 3.24
N MET A 18 -1.33 10.71 4.09
CA MET A 18 0.06 10.79 4.56
C MET A 18 0.47 9.49 5.27
N GLN A 19 -0.43 8.87 6.01
CA GLN A 19 -0.16 7.59 6.66
C GLN A 19 0.05 6.45 5.65
N GLU A 20 -0.81 6.33 4.64
CA GLU A 20 -0.63 5.35 3.57
C GLU A 20 0.74 5.50 2.88
N GLU A 21 1.14 6.75 2.57
CA GLU A 21 2.43 7.02 1.95
C GLU A 21 3.62 6.68 2.88
N CYS A 22 3.45 6.89 4.19
CA CYS A 22 4.45 6.45 5.19
C CYS A 22 4.55 4.92 5.27
N ASP A 23 3.43 4.21 5.13
CA ASP A 23 3.41 2.73 5.14
C ASP A 23 4.11 2.17 3.90
N VAL A 24 3.86 2.76 2.73
CA VAL A 24 4.57 2.41 1.48
C VAL A 24 6.07 2.72 1.61
N LEU A 25 6.42 3.85 2.23
CA LEU A 25 7.82 4.17 2.50
C LEU A 25 8.45 3.16 3.47
N ALA A 26 7.79 2.77 4.55
CA ALA A 26 8.28 1.76 5.48
C ALA A 26 8.51 0.39 4.80
N LEU A 27 7.56 -0.05 3.96
CA LEU A 27 7.72 -1.25 3.12
C LEU A 27 8.95 -1.16 2.21
N THR A 28 9.16 -0.01 1.57
CA THR A 28 10.29 0.22 0.66
C THR A 28 11.62 0.21 1.41
N LEU A 29 11.65 0.80 2.60
CA LEU A 29 12.84 0.91 3.45
C LEU A 29 13.21 -0.41 4.12
N ALA A 30 12.25 -1.30 4.36
CA ALA A 30 12.47 -2.60 5.02
C ALA A 30 13.42 -3.54 4.26
N ARG A 31 13.74 -3.23 3.00
CA ARG A 31 14.70 -3.98 2.18
C ARG A 31 16.16 -3.61 2.45
N TYR A 32 16.39 -2.54 3.21
CA TYR A 32 17.73 -2.05 3.55
C TYR A 32 18.00 -2.30 5.04
N ASP A 33 19.17 -2.86 5.34
CA ASP A 33 19.52 -3.23 6.72
C ASP A 33 19.73 -2.01 7.63
N LYS A 34 20.29 -0.92 7.07
CA LYS A 34 20.57 0.31 7.80
C LYS A 34 19.97 1.50 7.06
N VAL A 35 18.98 2.11 7.69
CA VAL A 35 18.37 3.37 7.25
C VAL A 35 18.36 4.33 8.43
N THR A 36 18.96 5.50 8.24
CA THR A 36 19.01 6.56 9.26
C THR A 36 18.18 7.75 8.75
N LEU A 37 16.97 7.92 9.29
CA LEU A 37 16.07 9.00 8.87
C LEU A 37 16.62 10.39 9.23
N SER A 38 17.29 10.52 10.38
CA SER A 38 17.92 11.78 10.82
C SER A 38 19.08 12.25 9.92
N GLU A 39 19.86 11.33 9.37
CA GLU A 39 20.92 11.65 8.39
C GLU A 39 20.29 12.15 7.08
N PHE A 40 19.23 11.50 6.60
CA PHE A 40 18.49 11.96 5.43
C PHE A 40 17.90 13.36 5.67
N LYS A 41 17.29 13.63 6.83
CA LYS A 41 16.80 14.96 7.22
C LYS A 41 17.91 16.00 7.08
N SER A 42 19.08 15.74 7.65
CA SER A 42 20.21 16.67 7.65
C SER A 42 20.64 17.04 6.23
N VAL A 43 20.78 16.03 5.35
CA VAL A 43 21.16 16.23 3.95
C VAL A 43 20.06 16.95 3.16
N MET A 44 18.80 16.60 3.39
CA MET A 44 17.64 17.25 2.76
C MET A 44 17.60 18.74 3.08
N PHE A 45 17.74 19.10 4.36
CA PHE A 45 17.74 20.50 4.79
C PHE A 45 18.93 21.29 4.25
N ALA A 46 20.14 20.72 4.29
CA ALA A 46 21.31 21.34 3.69
C ALA A 46 21.10 21.59 2.18
N SER A 47 20.50 20.64 1.47
CA SER A 47 20.19 20.76 0.05
C SER A 47 19.15 21.85 -0.22
N LEU A 48 18.05 21.89 0.54
CA LEU A 48 16.99 22.90 0.39
C LEU A 48 17.51 24.33 0.64
N ARG A 49 18.32 24.53 1.69
CA ARG A 49 18.98 25.82 1.98
C ARG A 49 19.87 26.29 0.83
N SER A 50 20.65 25.36 0.28
CA SER A 50 21.59 25.64 -0.81
C SER A 50 20.86 25.99 -2.12
N LEU A 51 19.72 25.35 -2.38
CA LEU A 51 18.94 25.57 -3.60
C LEU A 51 18.03 26.80 -3.54
N LEU A 52 17.61 27.23 -2.34
CA LEU A 52 16.67 28.34 -2.14
C LEU A 52 17.22 29.45 -1.22
N PRO A 53 18.48 29.90 -1.36
CA PRO A 53 19.14 30.72 -0.35
C PRO A 53 18.49 32.09 -0.14
N SER A 54 17.82 32.64 -1.15
CA SER A 54 17.14 33.94 -1.08
C SER A 54 15.71 33.89 -0.56
N ARG A 55 15.12 32.69 -0.45
CA ARG A 55 13.72 32.47 -0.01
C ARG A 55 13.62 31.69 1.29
N TRP A 56 14.62 30.85 1.56
CA TRP A 56 14.67 30.02 2.74
C TRP A 56 14.78 30.87 3.99
N ASN A 57 13.82 30.71 4.89
CA ASN A 57 13.73 31.48 6.14
C ASN A 57 13.33 30.54 7.29
N MET A 58 13.18 31.10 8.49
CA MET A 58 12.84 30.34 9.69
C MET A 58 11.46 29.65 9.62
N GLU A 59 10.51 30.21 8.86
CA GLU A 59 9.19 29.59 8.68
C GLU A 59 9.31 28.30 7.84
N HIS A 60 10.13 28.33 6.80
CA HIS A 60 10.43 27.13 6.01
C HIS A 60 11.13 26.06 6.87
N GLU A 61 12.11 26.46 7.70
CA GLU A 61 12.77 25.54 8.64
C GLU A 61 11.77 24.82 9.55
N ASN A 62 10.87 25.59 10.17
CA ASN A 62 9.87 25.06 11.08
C ASN A 62 8.88 24.14 10.35
N ALA A 63 8.40 24.54 9.17
CA ALA A 63 7.45 23.76 8.38
C ALA A 63 8.06 22.43 7.92
N TRP A 64 9.26 22.44 7.36
CA TRP A 64 9.95 21.21 6.93
C TRP A 64 10.35 20.34 8.12
N THR A 65 10.64 20.94 9.28
CA THR A 65 10.99 20.20 10.51
C THR A 65 9.78 19.43 11.01
N TRP A 66 8.64 20.13 11.14
CA TRP A 66 7.38 19.51 11.52
C TRP A 66 6.97 18.40 10.56
N PHE A 67 7.01 18.67 9.25
CA PHE A 67 6.69 17.67 8.22
C PHE A 67 7.55 16.41 8.39
N TRP A 68 8.87 16.57 8.53
CA TRP A 68 9.76 15.43 8.66
C TRP A 68 9.55 14.67 9.97
N GLU A 69 9.31 15.36 11.08
CA GLU A 69 9.00 14.71 12.37
C GLU A 69 7.74 13.85 12.28
N CYS A 70 6.72 14.31 11.55
CA CYS A 70 5.52 13.50 11.29
C CYS A 70 5.85 12.23 10.47
N VAL A 71 6.65 12.36 9.40
CA VAL A 71 7.07 11.22 8.57
C VAL A 71 7.91 10.24 9.39
N GLU A 72 8.95 10.73 10.06
CA GLU A 72 9.88 9.93 10.88
C GLU A 72 9.14 9.16 11.96
N LYS A 73 8.25 9.83 12.70
CA LYS A 73 7.42 9.17 13.72
C LYS A 73 6.60 8.01 13.16
N LYS A 74 5.92 8.20 12.02
CA LYS A 74 5.06 7.17 11.41
C LYS A 74 5.88 6.02 10.84
N VAL A 75 6.96 6.32 10.11
CA VAL A 75 7.82 5.31 9.49
C VAL A 75 8.51 4.46 10.56
N GLU A 76 9.02 5.06 11.64
CA GLU A 76 9.67 4.30 12.71
C GLU A 76 8.69 3.46 13.53
N ALA A 77 7.47 3.95 13.78
CA ALA A 77 6.43 3.16 14.41
C ALA A 77 6.12 1.87 13.61
N ASN A 78 6.25 1.93 12.29
CA ASN A 78 5.91 0.83 11.41
C ASN A 78 7.11 0.00 10.92
N ARG A 79 8.35 0.37 11.28
CA ARG A 79 9.59 -0.21 10.72
C ARG A 79 9.72 -1.72 10.86
N GLN A 80 9.26 -2.27 11.98
CA GLN A 80 9.41 -3.71 12.25
C GLN A 80 8.39 -4.58 11.50
N PHE A 81 7.20 -4.04 11.23
CA PHE A 81 6.07 -4.82 10.73
C PHE A 81 6.30 -5.43 9.34
N PRO A 82 6.87 -4.72 8.35
CA PRO A 82 7.15 -5.30 7.04
C PRO A 82 7.95 -6.59 7.11
N SER A 83 9.02 -6.61 7.90
CA SER A 83 9.89 -7.78 8.03
C SER A 83 9.20 -8.96 8.73
N GLN A 84 8.35 -8.67 9.73
CA GLN A 84 7.61 -9.67 10.49
C GLN A 84 6.50 -10.30 9.63
N TYR A 85 5.69 -9.47 8.98
CA TYR A 85 4.57 -9.92 8.16
C TYR A 85 5.03 -10.63 6.90
N HIS A 86 6.08 -10.14 6.23
CA HIS A 86 6.67 -10.84 5.10
C HIS A 86 7.14 -12.25 5.50
N ARG A 87 7.82 -12.38 6.64
CA ARG A 87 8.28 -13.68 7.14
C ARG A 87 7.11 -14.62 7.44
N CYS A 88 6.06 -14.11 8.07
CA CYS A 88 4.85 -14.88 8.37
C CYS A 88 4.18 -15.36 7.07
N LEU A 89 3.96 -14.46 6.13
CA LEU A 89 3.34 -14.76 4.83
C LEU A 89 4.16 -15.79 4.05
N ARG A 90 5.49 -15.61 3.98
CA ARG A 90 6.37 -16.55 3.29
C ARG A 90 6.33 -17.94 3.93
N SER A 91 6.35 -18.01 5.26
CA SER A 91 6.22 -19.27 6.00
C SER A 91 4.88 -19.95 5.71
N PHE A 92 3.78 -19.20 5.76
CA PHE A 92 2.44 -19.69 5.43
C PHE A 92 2.38 -20.26 4.01
N LEU A 93 2.80 -19.48 3.00
CA LEU A 93 2.79 -19.91 1.60
C LEU A 93 3.69 -21.13 1.35
N SER A 94 4.84 -21.22 2.02
CA SER A 94 5.76 -22.35 1.85
C SER A 94 5.22 -23.69 2.36
N ARG A 95 4.15 -23.67 3.17
CA ARG A 95 3.50 -24.88 3.72
C ARG A 95 2.35 -25.37 2.85
N LEU A 96 1.96 -24.63 1.82
CA LEU A 96 0.89 -25.01 0.91
C LEU A 96 1.52 -25.64 -0.34
N ASP A 97 1.34 -26.95 -0.51
CA ASP A 97 1.61 -27.58 -1.80
C ASP A 97 0.56 -27.19 -2.85
N GLU A 98 0.74 -27.64 -4.09
CA GLU A 98 -0.10 -27.21 -5.22
C GLU A 98 -1.57 -27.60 -5.03
N ASP A 99 -1.83 -28.80 -4.54
CA ASP A 99 -3.18 -29.33 -4.28
C ASP A 99 -3.86 -28.58 -3.13
N THR A 100 -3.16 -28.42 -2.00
CA THR A 100 -3.66 -27.67 -0.83
C THR A 100 -3.93 -26.21 -1.19
N LEU A 101 -3.05 -25.60 -2.00
CA LEU A 101 -3.23 -24.24 -2.49
C LEU A 101 -4.46 -24.11 -3.39
N ALA A 102 -4.74 -25.09 -4.26
CA ALA A 102 -5.90 -25.08 -5.13
C ALA A 102 -7.22 -25.16 -4.33
N VAL A 103 -7.25 -25.96 -3.27
CA VAL A 103 -8.38 -26.07 -2.33
C VAL A 103 -8.55 -24.77 -1.55
N PHE A 104 -7.49 -24.28 -0.91
CA PHE A 104 -7.49 -23.03 -0.13
C PHE A 104 -8.05 -21.85 -0.93
N LYS A 105 -7.66 -21.73 -2.21
CA LYS A 105 -8.13 -20.64 -3.09
C LYS A 105 -9.65 -20.61 -3.26
N LEU A 106 -10.32 -21.77 -3.22
CA LEU A 106 -11.78 -21.86 -3.33
C LEU A 106 -12.46 -21.69 -1.97
N GLU A 107 -11.92 -22.28 -0.90
CA GLU A 107 -12.45 -22.17 0.46
C GLU A 107 -12.57 -20.71 0.94
N VAL A 108 -11.64 -19.85 0.51
CA VAL A 108 -11.72 -18.40 0.77
C VAL A 108 -13.02 -17.81 0.21
N PHE A 109 -13.40 -18.16 -1.02
CA PHE A 109 -14.63 -17.67 -1.63
C PHE A 109 -15.87 -18.32 -1.02
N GLU A 110 -15.83 -19.60 -0.67
CA GLU A 110 -16.93 -20.26 0.03
C GLU A 110 -17.21 -19.56 1.38
N THR A 111 -16.15 -19.30 2.14
CA THR A 111 -16.24 -18.56 3.41
C THR A 111 -16.75 -17.14 3.18
N PHE A 112 -16.27 -16.46 2.15
CA PHE A 112 -16.73 -15.11 1.80
C PHE A 112 -18.22 -15.08 1.44
N PHE A 113 -18.68 -16.01 0.60
CA PHE A 113 -20.08 -16.11 0.19
C PHE A 113 -21.02 -16.53 1.32
N ALA A 114 -20.54 -17.35 2.26
CA ALA A 114 -21.29 -17.72 3.46
C ALA A 114 -21.46 -16.56 4.44
N ASN A 115 -20.44 -15.69 4.57
CA ASN A 115 -20.50 -14.52 5.44
C ASN A 115 -21.17 -13.30 4.78
N SER A 116 -21.28 -13.29 3.45
CA SER A 116 -21.90 -12.20 2.70
C SER A 116 -22.63 -12.74 1.47
N GLU A 117 -23.86 -13.18 1.65
CA GLU A 117 -24.67 -13.75 0.55
C GLU A 117 -24.85 -12.76 -0.62
N GLN A 118 -24.99 -11.46 -0.31
CA GLN A 118 -25.12 -10.40 -1.31
C GLN A 118 -23.96 -10.35 -2.30
N SER A 119 -22.76 -10.79 -1.89
CA SER A 119 -21.59 -10.80 -2.77
C SER A 119 -21.73 -11.77 -3.95
N GLN A 120 -22.59 -12.79 -3.84
CA GLN A 120 -22.89 -13.71 -4.94
C GLN A 120 -23.59 -13.02 -6.12
N LEU A 121 -24.25 -11.88 -5.89
CA LEU A 121 -24.86 -11.07 -6.95
C LEU A 121 -23.81 -10.35 -7.79
N PHE A 122 -22.66 -10.03 -7.20
CA PHE A 122 -21.60 -9.25 -7.83
C PHE A 122 -20.46 -10.13 -8.36
N LEU A 123 -20.24 -11.29 -7.76
CA LEU A 123 -19.16 -12.20 -8.12
C LEU A 123 -19.69 -13.58 -8.52
N ARG A 124 -20.23 -13.68 -9.74
CA ARG A 124 -20.63 -14.94 -10.37
C ARG A 124 -19.61 -15.35 -11.42
N ALA A 125 -18.72 -16.29 -11.08
CA ALA A 125 -17.67 -16.76 -11.97
C ALA A 125 -17.40 -18.26 -11.79
N ALA A 126 -16.87 -18.91 -12.83
CA ALA A 126 -16.48 -20.32 -12.76
C ALA A 126 -15.30 -20.51 -11.78
N ASN A 127 -15.21 -21.68 -11.14
CA ASN A 127 -14.15 -22.01 -10.15
C ASN A 127 -12.74 -21.72 -10.66
N LYS A 128 -12.45 -22.03 -11.94
CA LYS A 128 -11.16 -21.71 -12.55
C LYS A 128 -10.83 -20.21 -12.53
N ARG A 129 -11.84 -19.35 -12.71
CA ARG A 129 -11.70 -17.90 -12.63
C ARG A 129 -11.49 -17.43 -11.19
N LEU A 130 -12.22 -18.00 -10.22
CA LEU A 130 -12.03 -17.71 -8.80
C LEU A 130 -10.62 -18.08 -8.33
N GLN A 131 -10.14 -19.28 -8.67
CA GLN A 131 -8.76 -19.70 -8.38
C GLN A 131 -7.72 -18.76 -8.99
N TYR A 132 -7.95 -18.29 -10.23
CA TYR A 132 -7.07 -17.30 -10.86
C TYR A 132 -7.06 -15.98 -10.07
N ILE A 133 -8.23 -15.47 -9.69
CA ILE A 133 -8.35 -14.22 -8.91
C ILE A 133 -7.60 -14.36 -7.58
N MET A 134 -7.84 -15.42 -6.82
CA MET A 134 -7.15 -15.64 -5.55
C MET A 134 -5.64 -15.82 -5.73
N GLY A 135 -5.21 -16.50 -6.80
CA GLY A 135 -3.81 -16.57 -7.17
C GLY A 135 -3.18 -15.18 -7.36
N ARG A 136 -3.88 -14.28 -8.07
CA ARG A 136 -3.43 -12.88 -8.23
C ARG A 136 -3.38 -12.12 -6.92
N ILE A 137 -4.35 -12.32 -6.02
CA ILE A 137 -4.36 -11.70 -4.69
C ILE A 137 -3.12 -12.15 -3.91
N LEU A 138 -2.84 -13.45 -3.84
CA LEU A 138 -1.66 -13.98 -3.14
C LEU A 138 -0.34 -13.45 -3.73
N THR A 139 -0.25 -13.35 -5.06
CA THR A 139 0.91 -12.75 -5.72
C THR A 139 1.11 -11.30 -5.30
N ILE A 140 0.05 -10.48 -5.32
CA ILE A 140 0.12 -9.06 -4.90
C ILE A 140 0.50 -8.95 -3.41
N MET A 141 -0.08 -9.80 -2.55
CA MET A 141 0.24 -9.85 -1.12
C MET A 141 1.72 -10.16 -0.86
N ALA A 142 2.36 -10.98 -1.70
CA ALA A 142 3.79 -11.26 -1.59
C ALA A 142 4.64 -10.15 -2.23
N ASP A 143 4.25 -9.67 -3.41
CA ASP A 143 4.96 -8.64 -4.16
C ASP A 143 5.00 -7.30 -3.40
N ILE A 144 4.02 -6.98 -2.54
CA ILE A 144 4.03 -5.74 -1.75
C ILE A 144 5.30 -5.57 -0.88
N TYR A 145 5.94 -6.68 -0.46
CA TYR A 145 7.15 -6.67 0.35
C TYR A 145 8.46 -6.68 -0.45
N THR A 146 8.41 -7.03 -1.74
CA THR A 146 9.62 -7.21 -2.57
C THR A 146 9.66 -6.24 -3.75
N LYS A 147 8.51 -5.99 -4.36
CA LYS A 147 8.23 -5.10 -5.49
C LYS A 147 7.13 -4.09 -5.11
N THR A 148 7.31 -3.42 -3.97
CA THR A 148 6.30 -2.54 -3.35
C THR A 148 5.68 -1.54 -4.34
N HIS A 149 6.50 -0.87 -5.15
CA HIS A 149 6.02 0.14 -6.10
C HIS A 149 5.13 -0.47 -7.20
N ASP A 150 5.56 -1.57 -7.82
CA ASP A 150 4.78 -2.28 -8.84
C ASP A 150 3.46 -2.80 -8.26
N ALA A 151 3.49 -3.32 -7.03
CA ALA A 151 2.31 -3.79 -6.32
C ALA A 151 1.31 -2.65 -6.05
N VAL A 152 1.79 -1.48 -5.61
CA VAL A 152 0.97 -0.28 -5.41
C VAL A 152 0.34 0.16 -6.73
N ILE A 153 1.10 0.24 -7.82
CA ILE A 153 0.56 0.57 -9.16
C ILE A 153 -0.53 -0.42 -9.57
N ALA A 154 -0.29 -1.72 -9.41
CA ALA A 154 -1.25 -2.75 -9.75
C ALA A 154 -2.54 -2.61 -8.93
N ILE A 155 -2.44 -2.35 -7.63
CA ILE A 155 -3.58 -2.13 -6.75
C ILE A 155 -4.33 -0.85 -7.14
N SER A 156 -3.63 0.26 -7.39
CA SER A 156 -4.25 1.52 -7.83
C SER A 156 -4.99 1.37 -9.15
N ALA A 157 -4.40 0.67 -10.13
CA ALA A 157 -5.05 0.39 -11.41
C ALA A 157 -6.31 -0.47 -11.24
N LEU A 158 -6.26 -1.50 -10.37
CA LEU A 158 -7.43 -2.29 -10.02
C LEU A 158 -8.51 -1.44 -9.32
N GLY A 159 -8.10 -0.55 -8.41
CA GLY A 159 -9.00 0.38 -7.73
C GLY A 159 -9.75 1.30 -8.70
N LEU A 160 -9.05 1.86 -9.70
CA LEU A 160 -9.66 2.67 -10.76
C LEU A 160 -10.64 1.86 -11.61
N LEU A 161 -10.31 0.63 -11.97
CA LEU A 161 -11.22 -0.27 -12.69
C LEU A 161 -12.47 -0.58 -11.87
N HIS A 162 -12.34 -0.79 -10.55
CA HIS A 162 -13.47 -1.02 -9.68
C HIS A 162 -14.34 0.24 -9.51
N ALA A 163 -13.73 1.41 -9.33
CA ALA A 163 -14.46 2.67 -9.26
C ALA A 163 -15.21 2.99 -10.57
N ALA A 164 -14.57 2.78 -11.72
CA ALA A 164 -15.19 2.93 -13.03
C ALA A 164 -16.27 1.87 -13.30
N GLY A 165 -16.09 0.65 -12.78
CA GLY A 165 -17.08 -0.43 -12.85
C GLY A 165 -18.33 -0.15 -12.01
N LEU A 166 -18.18 0.44 -10.82
CA LEU A 166 -19.28 0.90 -9.97
C LEU A 166 -20.11 2.00 -10.64
N GLN A 167 -19.48 2.90 -11.40
CA GLN A 167 -20.20 3.92 -12.19
C GLN A 167 -21.01 3.32 -13.35
N ARG A 168 -20.73 2.08 -13.78
CA ARG A 168 -21.47 1.41 -14.86
C ARG A 168 -22.68 0.60 -14.36
N ASN A 169 -22.92 0.55 -13.04
CA ASN A 169 -24.08 -0.13 -12.47
C ASN A 169 -24.97 0.79 -11.57
N PRO A 170 -25.50 1.93 -12.06
CA PRO A 170 -26.56 2.70 -11.39
C PRO A 170 -27.98 2.05 -11.56
N LEU A 171 -28.01 0.73 -11.72
CA LEU A 171 -29.12 -0.21 -11.89
C LEU A 171 -30.36 -0.19 -10.99
N VAL A 172 -30.55 0.73 -10.04
CA VAL A 172 -31.82 0.80 -9.27
C VAL A 172 -32.10 2.26 -8.86
N LEU A 173 -32.27 3.13 -9.85
CA LEU A 173 -33.07 4.34 -9.68
C LEU A 173 -34.30 4.20 -10.58
N SER A 174 -35.40 3.83 -9.92
CA SER A 174 -36.81 4.06 -10.28
C SER A 174 -37.08 4.42 -11.74
N ARG A 175 -37.58 3.46 -12.50
CA ARG A 175 -38.51 3.77 -13.59
C ARG A 175 -39.92 3.55 -13.06
N GLU A 176 -40.68 4.64 -13.09
CA GLU A 176 -42.15 4.63 -13.16
C GLU A 176 -42.63 3.80 -14.36
#